data_AF-A0A8K0U9U8-F1
#
_entry.id   AF-A0A8K0U9U8-F1
#
_cell.length_a   1.000
_cell.length_b   1.000
_cell.length_c   1.000
_cell.angle_alpha   90.00
_cell.angle_beta   90.00
_cell.angle_gamma   90.00
#
_symmetry.space_group_name_H-M   'P 1'
#
loop_
_entity.id
_entity.type
_entity.pdbx_description
1 polymer ?
#
loop_
_entity_poly.entity_id
_entity_poly.type
_entity_poly.pdbx_seq_one_letter_code
_entity_poly.pdbx_strand_id
1 'polypeptide(L)'
;MPHHARPRICQICQEKESKYTCSSCTVLYCSVACYKGHKGSKGGCTDIPNVTPSPAPPTSDTVEDPKPLRPLTSLKWPYVPDESAYPDPLKRDDPKPLQTYQYEAIATSPDIRTVLQSHPRLPALLTEIDKLRGIEREEALQRALGVDSRRLRNGNDVSGPVELDDDTRALRALAEAVEAAVRGGKEGALGLDWDD
;
A
#
# COMPACT_ATOMS: atom_id res chain seq x y z
N MET A 1 8.57 -51.45 -16.22
CA MET A 1 10.00 -51.13 -16.01
C MET A 1 10.08 -49.87 -15.15
N PRO A 2 10.22 -49.97 -13.82
CA PRO A 2 10.36 -48.80 -12.97
C PRO A 2 11.74 -48.16 -13.19
N HIS A 3 11.76 -46.87 -13.56
CA HIS A 3 13.00 -46.10 -13.64
C HIS A 3 13.52 -45.84 -12.22
N HIS A 4 14.49 -46.64 -11.78
CA HIS A 4 15.24 -46.33 -10.56
C HIS A 4 16.07 -45.07 -10.81
N ALA A 5 15.56 -43.94 -10.31
CA ALA A 5 16.29 -42.67 -10.33
C ALA A 5 17.59 -42.85 -9.55
N ARG A 6 18.73 -42.58 -10.18
CA ARG A 6 20.04 -42.64 -9.52
C ARG A 6 20.03 -41.73 -8.28
N PRO A 7 20.48 -42.20 -7.11
CA PRO A 7 20.54 -41.38 -5.91
C PRO A 7 21.49 -40.22 -6.16
N ARG A 8 20.99 -38.99 -6.01
CA ARG A 8 21.82 -37.80 -6.16
C ARG A 8 22.69 -37.66 -4.91
N ILE A 9 23.98 -37.52 -5.10
CA ILE A 9 24.96 -37.41 -4.01
C ILE A 9 25.11 -35.94 -3.60
N CYS A 10 25.36 -35.69 -2.31
CA CYS A 10 25.69 -34.37 -1.78
C CYS A 10 26.89 -33.76 -2.54
N GLN A 11 26.71 -32.60 -3.15
CA GLN A 11 27.75 -31.91 -3.91
C GLN A 11 28.82 -31.23 -3.03
N ILE A 12 28.60 -31.18 -1.71
CA ILE A 12 29.50 -30.50 -0.75
C ILE A 12 30.46 -31.49 -0.10
N CYS A 13 29.97 -32.63 0.37
CA CYS A 13 30.80 -33.67 0.99
C CYS A 13 31.03 -34.89 0.10
N GLN A 14 30.24 -35.09 -0.97
CA GLN A 14 30.33 -36.22 -1.91
C GLN A 14 30.25 -37.63 -1.30
N GLU A 15 29.97 -37.76 0.00
CA GLU A 15 29.94 -39.04 0.73
C GLU A 15 28.54 -39.63 0.88
N LYS A 16 27.51 -38.79 0.96
CA LYS A 16 26.14 -39.20 1.34
C LYS A 16 25.13 -38.76 0.28
N GLU A 17 24.02 -39.46 0.19
CA GLU A 17 22.88 -39.01 -0.63
C GLU A 17 22.41 -37.61 -0.21
N SER A 18 22.08 -36.78 -1.20
CA SER A 18 21.57 -35.44 -0.96
C SER A 18 20.12 -35.52 -0.48
N LYS A 19 19.83 -34.90 0.66
CA LYS A 19 18.49 -34.83 1.24
C LYS A 19 17.78 -33.51 0.90
N TYR A 20 18.54 -32.47 0.56
CA TYR A 20 18.05 -31.11 0.40
C TYR A 20 18.70 -30.41 -0.80
N THR A 21 18.05 -29.35 -1.29
CA THR A 21 18.51 -28.50 -2.40
C THR A 21 18.51 -27.04 -1.93
N CYS A 22 19.59 -26.30 -2.19
CA CYS A 22 19.66 -24.88 -1.83
C CYS A 22 18.77 -24.03 -2.76
N SER A 23 17.96 -23.13 -2.22
CA SER A 23 17.09 -22.25 -3.01
C SER A 23 17.84 -21.17 -3.81
N SER A 24 19.01 -20.76 -3.35
CA SER A 24 19.77 -19.66 -3.96
C SER A 24 20.66 -20.12 -5.11
N CYS A 25 21.24 -21.33 -5.02
CA CYS A 25 22.21 -21.83 -6.00
C CYS A 25 21.92 -23.25 -6.50
N THR A 26 20.82 -23.87 -6.06
CA THR A 26 20.39 -25.24 -6.44
C THR A 26 21.36 -26.38 -6.10
N VAL A 27 22.36 -26.11 -5.26
CA VAL A 27 23.33 -27.11 -4.80
C VAL A 27 22.66 -28.16 -3.92
N LEU A 28 22.99 -29.43 -4.17
CA LEU A 28 22.45 -30.59 -3.45
C LEU A 28 23.28 -30.92 -2.21
N TYR A 29 22.64 -31.06 -1.05
CA TYR A 29 23.34 -31.28 0.21
C TYR A 29 22.66 -32.30 1.14
N CYS A 30 23.44 -32.96 1.99
CA CYS A 30 22.93 -34.02 2.88
C CYS A 30 22.50 -33.50 4.27
N SER A 31 23.07 -32.40 4.76
CA SER A 31 22.85 -31.92 6.13
C SER A 31 23.11 -30.42 6.31
N VAL A 32 22.68 -29.88 7.46
CA VAL A 32 22.91 -28.48 7.85
C VAL A 32 24.40 -28.12 7.94
N ALA A 33 25.27 -29.08 8.27
CA ALA A 33 26.72 -28.87 8.30
C ALA A 33 27.25 -28.56 6.89
N CYS A 34 26.81 -29.31 5.88
CA CYS A 34 27.10 -29.03 4.48
C CYS A 34 26.48 -27.68 4.05
N TYR A 35 25.24 -27.39 4.45
CA TYR A 35 24.61 -26.11 4.16
C TYR A 35 25.42 -24.91 4.70
N LYS A 36 25.96 -24.98 5.91
CA LYS A 36 26.80 -23.90 6.44
C LYS A 36 28.16 -23.81 5.71
N GLY A 37 28.74 -24.97 5.37
CA GLY A 37 29.99 -25.04 4.61
C GLY A 37 29.88 -24.40 3.21
N HIS A 38 28.78 -24.64 2.49
CA HIS A 38 28.60 -24.06 1.16
C HIS A 38 28.33 -22.55 1.19
N LYS A 39 27.67 -22.05 2.24
CA LYS A 39 27.42 -20.61 2.44
C LYS A 39 28.69 -19.85 2.84
N GLY A 40 29.59 -20.50 3.59
CA GLY A 40 30.84 -19.89 4.07
C GLY A 40 32.03 -20.02 3.11
N SER A 41 31.97 -20.90 2.11
CA SER A 41 33.04 -21.07 1.13
C SER A 41 32.92 -20.02 0.02
N LYS A 42 34.05 -19.38 -0.34
CA LYS A 42 34.18 -18.25 -1.30
C LYS A 42 33.77 -18.57 -2.75
N GLY A 43 32.91 -19.55 -2.99
CA GLY A 43 32.46 -19.94 -4.33
C GLY A 43 31.12 -20.67 -4.40
N GLY A 44 30.16 -20.42 -3.49
CA GLY A 44 28.95 -21.28 -3.49
C GLY A 44 27.63 -20.75 -2.96
N CYS A 45 27.47 -19.47 -2.63
CA CYS A 45 26.16 -18.86 -2.36
C CYS A 45 26.33 -17.34 -2.28
N THR A 46 26.70 -16.71 -3.38
CA THR A 46 26.66 -15.25 -3.46
C THR A 46 25.23 -14.86 -3.83
N ASP A 47 24.50 -14.28 -2.87
CA ASP A 47 23.40 -13.36 -3.22
C ASP A 47 24.02 -12.23 -4.05
N ILE A 48 23.92 -12.30 -5.38
CA ILE A 48 24.32 -11.19 -6.26
C ILE A 48 23.04 -10.62 -6.88
N PRO A 49 22.72 -9.32 -6.65
CA PRO A 49 21.93 -8.58 -7.60
C PRO A 49 22.78 -8.38 -8.87
N ASN A 50 22.23 -8.86 -9.98
CA ASN A 50 22.77 -8.83 -11.34
C ASN A 50 23.57 -7.54 -11.67
N VAL A 51 24.88 -7.66 -11.93
CA VAL A 51 25.70 -6.58 -12.54
C VAL A 51 26.51 -7.17 -13.69
N THR A 52 26.19 -6.75 -14.91
CA THR A 52 26.92 -7.03 -16.14
C THR A 52 27.81 -5.82 -16.47
N PRO A 53 29.12 -5.97 -16.76
CA PRO A 53 29.89 -4.91 -17.39
C PRO A 53 30.23 -5.27 -18.85
N SER A 54 29.82 -4.42 -19.78
CA SER A 54 30.31 -4.37 -21.17
C SER A 54 30.49 -2.89 -21.56
N PRO A 55 31.57 -2.48 -22.26
CA PRO A 55 31.95 -1.08 -22.41
C PRO A 55 31.20 -0.32 -23.52
N ALA A 56 30.71 0.87 -23.13
CA ALA A 56 30.11 2.08 -23.75
C ALA A 56 30.42 2.48 -25.23
N PRO A 57 29.87 3.62 -25.78
CA PRO A 57 28.48 4.18 -25.87
C PRO A 57 28.15 4.62 -27.36
N PRO A 58 27.10 5.42 -27.76
CA PRO A 58 26.15 6.25 -26.98
C PRO A 58 24.66 6.25 -27.41
N THR A 59 23.87 6.96 -26.59
CA THR A 59 22.54 7.58 -26.84
C THR A 59 21.30 6.69 -27.01
N SER A 60 20.51 6.54 -25.95
CA SER A 60 19.05 6.79 -25.93
C SER A 60 18.47 6.50 -24.53
N ASP A 61 17.67 7.47 -24.07
CA ASP A 61 16.66 7.44 -23.00
C ASP A 61 16.75 6.34 -21.92
N THR A 62 17.29 6.72 -20.76
CA THR A 62 17.16 5.98 -19.52
C THR A 62 15.70 6.01 -19.06
N VAL A 63 14.94 4.97 -19.36
CA VAL A 63 13.67 4.68 -18.66
C VAL A 63 14.06 4.19 -17.27
N GLU A 64 13.90 5.03 -16.24
CA GLU A 64 14.06 4.59 -14.85
C GLU A 64 12.99 3.54 -14.56
N ASP A 65 13.43 2.32 -14.22
CA ASP A 65 12.56 1.24 -13.79
C ASP A 65 11.72 1.71 -12.59
N PRO A 66 10.39 1.57 -12.60
CA PRO A 66 9.53 2.13 -11.56
C PRO A 66 9.91 1.52 -10.21
N LYS A 67 10.31 2.38 -9.27
CA LYS A 67 10.64 1.99 -7.89
C LYS A 67 9.56 1.03 -7.36
N PRO A 68 9.93 -0.19 -6.92
CA PRO A 68 8.95 -1.19 -6.50
C PRO A 68 8.13 -0.65 -5.32
N LEU A 69 6.80 -0.78 -5.43
CA LEU A 69 5.87 -0.36 -4.38
C LEU A 69 6.01 -1.25 -3.15
N ARG A 70 5.72 -0.69 -1.97
CA ARG A 70 5.71 -1.45 -0.72
C ARG A 70 4.57 -2.48 -0.75
N PRO A 71 4.78 -3.73 -0.31
CA PRO A 71 3.71 -4.74 -0.28
C PRO A 71 2.62 -4.36 0.74
N LEU A 72 1.37 -4.73 0.43
CA LEU A 72 0.21 -4.45 1.30
C LEU A 72 0.33 -5.12 2.68
N THR A 73 1.02 -6.25 2.77
CA THR A 73 1.29 -6.98 4.02
C THR A 73 2.22 -6.23 4.98
N SER A 74 2.93 -5.20 4.50
CA SER A 74 3.78 -4.35 5.35
C SER A 74 2.99 -3.26 6.09
N LEU A 75 1.71 -3.03 5.75
CA LEU A 75 0.85 -2.05 6.42
C LEU A 75 0.30 -2.62 7.73
N LYS A 76 0.19 -1.76 8.75
CA LYS A 76 -0.54 -2.07 9.98
C LYS A 76 -2.00 -1.68 9.78
N TRP A 77 -2.80 -2.61 9.28
CA TRP A 77 -4.24 -2.41 9.12
C TRP A 77 -4.94 -2.38 10.49
N PRO A 78 -5.95 -1.51 10.68
CA PRO A 78 -6.83 -1.60 11.84
C PRO A 78 -7.61 -2.91 11.79
N TYR A 79 -7.93 -3.47 12.96
CA TYR A 79 -8.86 -4.60 13.02
C TYR A 79 -10.28 -4.05 12.78
N VAL A 80 -10.93 -4.54 11.72
CA VAL A 80 -12.33 -4.25 11.42
C VAL A 80 -13.12 -5.53 11.73
N PRO A 81 -14.06 -5.51 12.68
CA PRO A 81 -14.94 -6.66 12.93
C PRO A 81 -15.78 -6.97 11.69
N ASP A 82 -16.03 -8.24 11.43
CA ASP A 82 -16.97 -8.66 10.39
C ASP A 82 -18.37 -8.11 10.70
N GLU A 83 -19.12 -7.74 9.66
CA GLU A 83 -20.48 -7.23 9.81
C GLU A 83 -21.37 -8.26 10.53
N SER A 84 -22.10 -7.81 11.54
CA SER A 84 -23.04 -8.66 12.25
C SER A 84 -24.15 -9.10 11.31
N ALA A 85 -24.42 -10.39 11.25
CA ALA A 85 -25.54 -10.95 10.47
C ALA A 85 -26.93 -10.44 10.89
N TYR A 86 -27.02 -9.75 12.04
CA TYR A 86 -28.24 -9.11 12.52
C TYR A 86 -27.94 -7.63 12.83
N PRO A 87 -28.17 -6.71 11.88
CA PRO A 87 -27.94 -5.29 12.11
C PRO A 87 -28.90 -4.75 13.17
N ASP A 88 -28.36 -3.99 14.12
CA ASP A 88 -29.18 -3.31 15.12
C ASP A 88 -30.01 -2.21 14.43
N PRO A 89 -31.36 -2.28 14.46
CA PRO A 89 -32.20 -1.31 13.77
C PRO A 89 -32.01 0.12 14.28
N LEU A 90 -31.49 0.31 15.51
CA LEU A 90 -31.20 1.63 16.04
C LEU A 90 -29.94 2.26 15.45
N LYS A 91 -29.04 1.45 14.88
CA LYS A 91 -27.76 1.89 14.30
C LYS A 91 -27.81 2.00 12.78
N ARG A 92 -29.01 1.93 12.19
CA ARG A 92 -29.19 1.98 10.73
C ARG A 92 -28.66 3.29 10.13
N ASP A 93 -28.86 4.40 10.83
CA ASP A 93 -28.49 5.73 10.37
C ASP A 93 -27.10 6.18 10.86
N ASP A 94 -26.41 5.35 11.66
CA ASP A 94 -25.04 5.62 12.09
C ASP A 94 -24.05 5.46 10.91
N PRO A 95 -22.99 6.27 10.83
CA PRO A 95 -21.96 6.09 9.81
C PRO A 95 -21.29 4.72 9.98
N LYS A 96 -21.42 3.86 8.96
CA LYS A 96 -20.78 2.53 8.97
C LYS A 96 -19.25 2.69 8.97
N PRO A 97 -18.51 1.84 9.71
CA PRO A 97 -17.05 1.83 9.65
C PRO A 97 -16.56 1.31 8.29
N LEU A 98 -15.36 1.72 7.88
CA LEU A 98 -14.74 1.21 6.66
C LEU A 98 -14.44 -0.29 6.76
N GLN A 99 -14.78 -1.03 5.71
CA GLN A 99 -14.51 -2.46 5.57
C GLN A 99 -13.08 -2.73 5.07
N THR A 100 -12.56 -3.93 5.32
CA THR A 100 -11.18 -4.33 4.93
C THR A 100 -10.94 -4.15 3.42
N TYR A 101 -11.90 -4.52 2.57
CA TYR A 101 -11.77 -4.37 1.13
C TYR A 101 -11.69 -2.88 0.70
N GLN A 102 -12.38 -2.00 1.42
CA GLN A 102 -12.37 -0.55 1.14
C GLN A 102 -11.02 0.06 1.51
N TYR A 103 -10.45 -0.38 2.63
CA TYR A 103 -9.08 -0.05 3.02
C TYR A 103 -8.05 -0.49 1.96
N GLU A 104 -8.19 -1.70 1.42
CA GLU A 104 -7.34 -2.21 0.34
C GLU A 104 -7.49 -1.39 -0.95
N ALA A 105 -8.72 -1.03 -1.33
CA ALA A 105 -8.99 -0.18 -2.49
C ALA A 105 -8.31 1.20 -2.33
N ILE A 106 -8.40 1.80 -1.15
CA ILE A 106 -7.73 3.07 -0.83
C ILE A 106 -6.21 2.93 -0.95
N ALA A 107 -5.60 1.87 -0.42
CA ALA A 107 -4.14 1.72 -0.48
C ALA A 107 -3.60 1.35 -1.87
N THR A 108 -4.42 0.74 -2.72
CA THR A 108 -4.02 0.33 -4.07
C THR A 108 -4.33 1.37 -5.14
N SER A 109 -5.21 2.34 -4.85
CA SER A 109 -5.66 3.37 -5.79
C SER A 109 -4.50 4.20 -6.39
N PRO A 110 -4.39 4.26 -7.74
CA PRO A 110 -3.43 5.11 -8.41
C PRO A 110 -3.78 6.61 -8.29
N ASP A 111 -5.06 6.95 -8.27
CA ASP A 111 -5.52 8.35 -8.21
C ASP A 111 -5.15 8.98 -6.88
N ILE A 112 -5.36 8.26 -5.78
CA ILE A 112 -4.94 8.70 -4.44
C ILE A 112 -3.43 8.95 -4.39
N ARG A 113 -2.62 8.07 -5.01
CA ARG A 113 -1.17 8.28 -5.11
C ARG A 113 -0.83 9.55 -5.89
N THR A 114 -1.52 9.80 -7.01
CA THR A 114 -1.33 11.00 -7.82
C THR A 114 -1.67 12.27 -7.02
N VAL A 115 -2.80 12.28 -6.30
CA VAL A 115 -3.18 13.42 -5.46
C VAL A 115 -2.16 13.69 -4.34
N LEU A 116 -1.64 12.64 -3.69
CA LEU A 116 -0.62 12.80 -2.65
C LEU A 116 0.72 13.28 -3.22
N GLN A 117 1.07 12.90 -4.45
CA GLN A 117 2.28 13.38 -5.13
C GLN A 117 2.16 14.82 -5.60
N SER A 118 0.99 15.22 -6.11
CA SER A 118 0.76 16.58 -6.58
C SER A 118 0.63 17.60 -5.43
N HIS A 119 0.33 17.15 -4.21
CA HIS A 119 0.16 18.02 -3.04
C HIS A 119 1.09 17.62 -1.88
N PRO A 120 2.37 18.05 -1.87
CA PRO A 120 3.35 17.64 -0.86
C PRO A 120 3.02 18.04 0.58
N ARG A 121 2.20 19.08 0.77
CA ARG A 121 1.75 19.55 2.10
C ARG A 121 0.63 18.69 2.68
N LEU A 122 -0.11 17.98 1.84
CA LEU A 122 -1.29 17.21 2.24
C LEU A 122 -0.95 16.08 3.23
N PRO A 123 0.12 15.28 3.06
CA PRO A 123 0.53 14.30 4.08
C PRO A 123 0.83 14.92 5.45
N ALA A 124 1.45 16.10 5.48
CA ALA A 124 1.77 16.80 6.73
C ALA A 124 0.48 17.27 7.43
N LEU A 125 -0.44 17.88 6.67
CA LEU A 125 -1.75 18.30 7.17
C LEU A 125 -2.56 17.13 7.73
N LEU A 126 -2.64 16.01 7.00
CA LEU A 126 -3.31 14.80 7.47
C LEU A 126 -2.69 14.28 8.77
N THR A 127 -1.37 14.33 8.89
CA THR A 127 -0.64 13.92 10.10
C THR A 127 -0.92 14.86 11.27
N GLU A 128 -1.08 16.16 11.04
CA GLU A 128 -1.46 17.12 12.08
C GLU A 128 -2.88 16.89 12.57
N ILE A 129 -3.82 16.67 11.65
CA ILE A 129 -5.22 16.36 11.99
C ILE A 129 -5.31 15.03 12.76
N ASP A 130 -4.53 14.00 12.39
CA ASP A 130 -4.56 12.70 13.07
C ASP A 130 -4.06 12.72 14.52
N LYS A 131 -3.24 13.73 14.87
CA LYS A 131 -2.80 13.96 16.26
C LYS A 131 -3.92 14.50 17.15
N LEU A 132 -4.95 15.13 16.57
CA LEU A 132 -6.09 15.69 17.29
C LEU A 132 -7.09 14.61 17.69
N ARG A 133 -7.90 14.88 18.72
CA ARG A 133 -8.95 13.96 19.22
C ARG A 133 -10.25 14.72 19.48
N GLY A 134 -11.37 14.00 19.44
CA GLY A 134 -12.70 14.56 19.72
C GLY A 134 -13.05 15.76 18.84
N ILE A 135 -13.66 16.78 19.45
CA ILE A 135 -14.20 17.96 18.78
C ILE A 135 -13.12 18.74 18.01
N GLU A 136 -11.90 18.84 18.55
CA GLU A 136 -10.80 19.57 17.89
C GLU A 136 -10.46 18.97 16.52
N ARG A 137 -10.51 17.63 16.42
CA ARG A 137 -10.27 16.93 15.15
C ARG A 137 -11.39 17.21 14.16
N GLU A 138 -12.65 17.20 14.61
CA GLU A 138 -13.81 17.48 13.77
C GLU A 138 -13.80 18.92 13.24
N GLU A 139 -13.49 19.89 14.10
CA GLU A 139 -13.36 21.30 13.69
C GLU A 139 -12.19 21.50 12.72
N ALA A 140 -11.04 20.84 12.95
CA ALA A 140 -9.91 20.90 12.05
C ALA A 140 -10.25 20.33 10.66
N LEU A 141 -10.98 19.21 10.61
CA LEU A 141 -11.47 18.61 9.36
C LEU A 141 -12.46 19.55 8.65
N GLN A 142 -13.43 20.11 9.37
CA GLN A 142 -14.40 21.03 8.79
C GLN A 142 -13.73 22.28 8.20
N ARG A 143 -12.75 22.83 8.90
CA ARG A 143 -11.97 23.97 8.42
C ARG A 143 -11.14 23.62 7.20
N ALA A 144 -10.44 22.48 7.23
CA ALA A 144 -9.59 22.05 6.12
C ALA A 144 -10.41 21.75 4.86
N LEU A 145 -11.62 21.18 5.00
CA LEU A 145 -12.57 20.96 3.91
C LEU A 145 -13.35 22.21 3.50
N GLY A 146 -13.18 23.34 4.21
CA GLY A 146 -13.89 24.58 3.96
C GLY A 146 -15.40 24.51 4.20
N VAL A 147 -15.87 23.57 5.04
CA VAL A 147 -17.29 23.36 5.40
C VAL A 147 -17.65 23.97 6.76
N ASP A 148 -16.73 24.71 7.38
CA ASP A 148 -16.94 25.37 8.68
C ASP A 148 -18.18 26.29 8.65
N SER A 149 -19.14 25.97 9.52
CA SER A 149 -20.43 26.65 9.63
C SER A 149 -20.32 28.17 9.90
N ARG A 150 -19.21 28.64 10.47
CA ARG A 150 -18.96 30.08 10.69
C ARG A 150 -18.74 30.83 9.38
N ARG A 151 -18.17 30.18 8.35
CA ARG A 151 -18.07 30.78 7.01
C ARG A 151 -19.43 30.85 6.31
N LEU A 152 -20.28 29.84 6.52
CA LEU A 152 -21.61 29.80 5.91
C LEU A 152 -22.59 30.81 6.54
N ARG A 153 -22.50 31.05 7.86
CA ARG A 153 -23.36 32.05 8.55
C ARG A 153 -22.97 33.50 8.28
N ASN A 154 -21.70 33.78 8.01
CA ASN A 154 -21.21 35.14 7.75
C ASN A 154 -21.37 35.58 6.27
N GLY A 155 -22.04 34.78 5.44
CA GLY A 155 -22.18 34.98 3.98
C GLY A 155 -23.04 36.17 3.53
N ASN A 156 -23.15 37.24 4.32
CA ASN A 156 -23.85 38.46 3.90
C ASN A 156 -22.93 39.51 3.25
N ASP A 157 -21.65 39.19 3.02
CA ASP A 157 -20.75 40.07 2.30
C ASP A 157 -19.84 39.25 1.37
N VAL A 158 -19.75 39.71 0.11
CA VAL A 158 -18.86 39.25 -0.97
C VAL A 158 -19.37 38.08 -1.83
N SER A 159 -20.20 38.45 -2.81
CA SER A 159 -20.32 37.80 -4.12
C SER A 159 -18.99 37.89 -4.90
N GLY A 160 -18.03 37.05 -4.55
CA GLY A 160 -16.78 36.85 -5.31
C GLY A 160 -16.38 35.38 -5.27
N PRO A 161 -15.63 34.87 -6.27
CA PRO A 161 -15.09 33.51 -6.20
C PRO A 161 -14.22 33.44 -4.96
N VAL A 162 -14.70 32.72 -3.94
CA VAL A 162 -13.91 32.44 -2.74
C VAL A 162 -12.75 31.57 -3.22
N GLU A 163 -11.59 32.17 -3.43
CA GLU A 163 -10.37 31.41 -3.66
C GLU A 163 -10.17 30.52 -2.44
N LEU A 164 -10.46 29.24 -2.64
CA LEU A 164 -10.25 28.21 -1.65
C LEU A 164 -8.74 28.07 -1.51
N ASP A 165 -8.29 27.99 -0.26
CA ASP A 165 -6.90 27.70 0.05
C ASP A 165 -6.45 26.43 -0.70
N ASP A 166 -5.21 26.40 -1.17
CA ASP A 166 -4.66 25.27 -1.92
C ASP A 166 -4.78 23.96 -1.12
N ASP A 167 -4.65 24.02 0.22
CA ASP A 167 -4.83 22.86 1.08
C ASP A 167 -6.28 22.35 1.08
N THR A 168 -7.27 23.26 1.01
CA THR A 168 -8.69 22.88 0.91
C THR A 168 -8.98 22.21 -0.43
N ARG A 169 -8.41 22.71 -1.52
CA ARG A 169 -8.55 22.08 -2.84
C ARG A 169 -7.90 20.70 -2.87
N ALA A 170 -6.69 20.58 -2.30
CA ALA A 170 -5.96 19.32 -2.19
C ALA A 170 -6.74 18.28 -1.38
N LEU A 171 -7.31 18.69 -0.24
CA LEU A 171 -8.05 17.79 0.63
C LEU A 171 -9.38 17.35 0.00
N ARG A 172 -10.06 18.22 -0.75
CA ARG A 172 -11.25 17.82 -1.52
C ARG A 172 -10.92 16.85 -2.65
N ALA A 173 -9.87 17.11 -3.40
CA ALA A 173 -9.40 16.19 -4.44
C ALA A 173 -9.06 14.81 -3.85
N LEU A 174 -8.48 14.76 -2.65
CA LEU A 174 -8.24 13.51 -1.93
C LEU A 174 -9.55 12.83 -1.51
N ALA A 175 -10.51 13.58 -0.98
CA ALA A 175 -11.80 13.04 -0.57
C ALA A 175 -12.55 12.42 -1.76
N GLU A 176 -12.56 13.09 -2.91
CA GLU A 176 -13.14 12.59 -4.16
C GLU A 176 -12.43 11.33 -4.65
N ALA A 177 -11.09 11.30 -4.62
CA ALA A 177 -10.32 10.12 -5.01
C ALA A 177 -10.56 8.92 -4.07
N VAL A 178 -10.75 9.17 -2.77
CA VAL A 178 -11.11 8.14 -1.79
C VAL A 178 -12.52 7.62 -2.05
N GLU A 179 -13.50 8.50 -2.27
CA GLU A 179 -14.86 8.10 -2.60
C GLU A 179 -14.90 7.25 -3.87
N ALA A 180 -14.22 7.69 -4.94
CA ALA A 180 -14.13 6.94 -6.19
C ALA A 180 -13.50 5.55 -6.01
N ALA A 181 -12.43 5.46 -5.21
CA ALA A 181 -11.76 4.19 -4.92
C ALA A 181 -12.67 3.22 -4.15
N VAL A 182 -13.41 3.71 -3.15
CA VAL A 182 -14.29 2.86 -2.31
C VAL A 182 -15.55 2.43 -3.07
N ARG A 183 -16.08 3.28 -3.94
CA ARG A 183 -17.30 3.03 -4.73
C ARG A 183 -17.10 2.07 -5.89
N GLY A 184 -15.85 1.77 -6.25
CA GLY A 184 -15.52 0.82 -7.32
C GLY A 184 -16.08 1.21 -8.69
N GLY A 185 -16.24 2.50 -8.98
CA GLY A 185 -16.67 3.00 -10.30
C GLY A 185 -18.18 2.95 -10.59
N LYS A 186 -19.04 2.65 -9.61
CA LYS A 186 -20.49 2.90 -9.77
C LYS A 186 -20.67 4.41 -9.87
N GLU A 187 -21.22 5.00 -10.95
CA GLU A 187 -21.29 6.47 -11.11
C GLU A 187 -22.60 7.12 -10.60
N GLY A 188 -23.63 6.32 -10.27
CA GLY A 188 -24.98 6.80 -9.92
C GLY A 188 -25.40 6.91 -8.44
N ALA A 189 -24.70 6.28 -7.49
CA ALA A 189 -24.99 6.36 -6.04
C ALA A 189 -24.16 7.44 -5.33
N LEU A 190 -24.72 8.57 -4.90
CA LEU A 190 -23.95 9.56 -4.13
C LEU A 190 -23.61 8.99 -2.74
N GLY A 191 -22.34 9.07 -2.32
CA GLY A 191 -21.88 8.55 -1.03
C GLY A 191 -21.14 7.22 -1.09
N LEU A 192 -20.54 6.84 0.04
CA LEU A 192 -19.86 5.55 0.21
C LEU A 192 -20.89 4.43 0.06
N ASP A 193 -20.56 3.44 -0.75
CA ASP A 193 -21.40 2.27 -1.04
C ASP A 193 -21.43 1.35 0.19
N TRP A 194 -22.29 1.73 1.12
CA TRP A 194 -22.58 0.99 2.33
C TRP A 194 -23.70 0.00 2.00
N ASP A 195 -23.42 -1.09 1.28
CA ASP A 195 -24.39 -2.13 0.86
C ASP A 195 -25.64 -2.23 1.77
N ASP A 196 -26.84 -2.25 1.17
CA ASP A 196 -28.14 -2.36 1.86
C ASP A 196 -28.32 -3.71 2.59
#